data_AF-A0A538HJD9-F1
#
_entry.id   AF-A0A538HJD9-F1
#
_cell.length_a   1.000
_cell.length_b   1.000
_cell.length_c   1.000
_cell.angle_alpha   90.00
_cell.angle_beta   90.00
_cell.angle_gamma   90.00
#
_symmetry.space_group_name_H-M   'P 1'
#
loop_
_entity.id
_entity.type
_entity.pdbx_description
1 polymer ?
#
loop_
_entity_poly.entity_id
_entity_poly.type
_entity_poly.pdbx_seq_one_letter_code
_entity_poly.pdbx_strand_id
1 'polypeptide(L)'
;HGHEVVAHDRDADAVKAAAAGGAQGVDTLDAVAGALEPPRAVWLMLPAGGPTDETVGRLAGLLAAGDTVVDGGNANYHDSIGHGQLLAAKGIGFVDAGVSGG
;
A
#
# COMPACT_ATOMS: atom_id res chain seq x y z
N HIS A 1 -12.51 2.12 -14.62
CA HIS A 1 -13.25 0.95 -14.12
C HIS A 1 -14.16 1.26 -12.91
N GLY A 2 -14.59 2.51 -12.68
CA GLY A 2 -15.60 2.82 -11.66
C GLY A 2 -15.14 2.68 -10.20
N HIS A 3 -13.84 2.62 -9.94
CA HIS A 3 -13.27 2.58 -8.59
C HIS A 3 -12.81 3.97 -8.17
N GLU A 4 -13.07 4.32 -6.91
CA GLU A 4 -12.43 5.46 -6.26
C GLU A 4 -11.04 5.02 -5.77
N VAL A 5 -10.05 5.88 -5.95
CA VAL A 5 -8.66 5.60 -5.60
C VAL A 5 -8.17 6.70 -4.69
N VAL A 6 -7.61 6.33 -3.54
CA VAL A 6 -6.88 7.23 -2.65
C VAL A 6 -5.41 7.10 -2.95
N ALA A 7 -4.73 8.21 -3.25
CA ALA A 7 -3.33 8.24 -3.64
C ALA A 7 -2.48 8.98 -2.62
N HIS A 8 -1.33 8.40 -2.27
CA HIS A 8 -0.33 8.99 -1.40
C HIS A 8 1.06 8.71 -1.95
N ASP A 9 1.94 9.71 -1.87
CA ASP A 9 3.37 9.60 -2.13
C ASP A 9 4.12 10.55 -1.19
N ARG A 10 5.42 10.30 -0.96
CA ARG A 10 6.30 11.23 -0.23
C ARG A 10 6.55 12.50 -1.06
N ASP A 11 6.45 12.41 -2.39
CA ASP A 11 6.48 13.55 -3.30
C ASP A 11 5.07 14.15 -3.49
N ALA A 12 4.90 15.38 -2.99
CA ALA A 12 3.63 16.09 -3.08
C ALA A 12 3.22 16.39 -4.53
N ASP A 13 4.17 16.49 -5.48
CA ASP A 13 3.85 16.71 -6.88
C ASP A 13 3.32 15.43 -7.54
N ALA A 14 3.79 14.26 -7.12
CA ALA A 14 3.21 12.97 -7.52
C ALA A 14 1.76 12.82 -7.01
N VAL A 15 1.47 13.25 -5.78
CA VAL A 15 0.10 13.27 -5.23
C VAL A 15 -0.81 14.18 -6.06
N LYS A 16 -0.34 15.39 -6.40
CA LYS A 16 -1.10 16.32 -7.27
C LYS A 16 -1.35 15.73 -8.65
N ALA A 17 -0.35 15.06 -9.23
CA ALA A 17 -0.48 14.42 -10.53
C ALA A 17 -1.53 13.30 -10.51
N ALA A 18 -1.51 12.46 -9.47
CA ALA A 18 -2.53 11.43 -9.27
C ALA A 18 -3.93 12.04 -9.08
N ALA A 19 -4.03 13.13 -8.32
CA ALA A 19 -5.29 13.85 -8.11
C ALA A 19 -5.83 14.46 -9.42
N ALA A 20 -4.97 15.03 -10.26
CA ALA A 20 -5.34 15.49 -11.59
C ALA A 20 -5.84 14.35 -12.50
N GLY A 21 -5.39 13.11 -12.24
CA GLY A 21 -5.88 11.89 -12.88
C GLY A 21 -7.19 11.33 -12.30
N GLY A 22 -7.78 11.99 -11.29
CA GLY A 22 -9.06 11.60 -10.70
C GLY A 22 -8.96 10.81 -9.39
N ALA A 23 -7.77 10.64 -8.82
CA ALA A 23 -7.61 10.08 -7.48
C ALA A 23 -7.94 11.12 -6.38
N GLN A 24 -8.30 10.65 -5.19
CA GLN A 24 -8.27 11.47 -3.99
C GLN A 24 -6.84 11.49 -3.44
N GLY A 25 -6.12 12.58 -3.62
CA GLY A 25 -4.78 12.76 -3.05
C GLY A 25 -4.82 12.99 -1.54
N VAL A 26 -3.93 12.35 -0.79
CA VAL A 26 -3.75 12.55 0.66
C VAL A 26 -2.28 12.59 1.06
N ASP A 27 -1.98 13.33 2.13
CA ASP A 27 -0.60 13.65 2.53
C ASP A 27 0.07 12.58 3.41
N THR A 28 -0.69 11.62 3.94
CA THR A 28 -0.15 10.63 4.90
C THR A 28 -0.80 9.26 4.73
N LEU A 29 -0.09 8.20 5.14
CA LEU A 29 -0.63 6.84 5.21
C LEU A 29 -1.81 6.72 6.18
N ASP A 30 -1.81 7.47 7.28
CA ASP A 30 -2.94 7.54 8.21
C ASP A 30 -4.20 8.07 7.51
N ALA A 31 -4.04 9.10 6.67
CA ALA A 31 -5.12 9.63 5.84
C ALA A 31 -5.57 8.64 4.75
N VAL A 32 -4.67 7.81 4.20
CA VAL A 32 -5.06 6.70 3.31
C VAL A 32 -5.96 5.71 4.05
N ALA A 33 -5.54 5.23 5.21
CA ALA A 33 -6.31 4.27 6.00
C ALA A 33 -7.67 4.84 6.46
N GLY A 34 -7.73 6.14 6.77
CA GLY A 34 -8.95 6.84 7.16
C GLY A 34 -9.92 7.11 6.01
N ALA A 35 -9.42 7.25 4.78
CA ALA A 35 -10.26 7.53 3.60
C ALA A 35 -10.82 6.25 2.95
N LEU A 36 -10.25 5.08 3.22
CA LEU A 36 -10.71 3.80 2.67
C LEU A 36 -11.76 3.12 3.57
N GLU A 37 -12.79 2.57 2.94
CA GLU A 37 -13.79 1.73 3.62
C GLU A 37 -13.26 0.31 3.86
N PRO A 38 -13.52 -0.31 5.04
CA PRO A 38 -13.18 -1.70 5.29
C PRO A 38 -14.05 -2.70 4.49
N PRO A 39 -13.52 -3.88 4.09
CA PRO A 39 -12.12 -4.27 4.20
C PRO A 39 -11.25 -3.50 3.22
N ARG A 40 -10.19 -2.87 3.73
CA ARG A 40 -9.33 -1.97 2.96
C ARG A 40 -8.36 -2.77 2.11
N ALA A 41 -8.10 -2.28 0.90
CA ALA A 41 -7.02 -2.77 0.05
C ALA A 41 -6.02 -1.63 -0.19
N VAL A 42 -4.75 -1.84 0.19
CA VAL A 42 -3.67 -0.88 -0.01
C VAL A 42 -2.64 -1.47 -0.97
N TRP A 43 -2.47 -0.87 -2.13
CA TRP A 43 -1.52 -1.29 -3.16
C TRP A 43 -0.24 -0.47 -3.10
N LEU A 44 0.91 -1.14 -2.96
CA LEU A 44 2.23 -0.54 -2.91
C LEU A 44 2.92 -0.64 -4.26
N MET A 45 3.50 0.47 -4.72
CA MET A 45 4.36 0.54 -5.90
C MET A 45 5.67 1.23 -5.50
N LEU A 46 6.39 0.63 -4.55
CA LEU A 46 7.58 1.21 -3.93
C LEU A 46 8.86 0.50 -4.35
N PRO A 47 10.02 1.17 -4.28
CA PRO A 47 11.31 0.51 -4.45
C PRO A 47 11.50 -0.59 -3.39
N ALA A 48 12.02 -1.74 -3.82
CA ALA A 48 12.31 -2.87 -2.95
C ALA A 48 13.27 -2.51 -1.79
N GLY A 49 13.14 -3.23 -0.68
CA GLY A 49 13.92 -3.02 0.54
C GLY A 49 13.32 -1.97 1.46
N GLY A 50 14.19 -1.15 2.07
CA GLY A 50 13.83 -0.23 3.17
C GLY A 50 12.54 0.58 2.99
N PRO A 51 12.29 1.24 1.83
CA PRO A 51 11.04 1.99 1.63
C PRO A 51 9.78 1.14 1.75
N THR A 52 9.78 -0.07 1.16
CA THR A 52 8.67 -1.03 1.29
C THR A 52 8.57 -1.56 2.72
N ASP A 53 9.69 -1.97 3.33
CA ASP A 53 9.73 -2.51 4.70
C ASP A 53 9.13 -1.53 5.72
N GLU A 54 9.55 -0.26 5.67
CA GLU A 54 9.04 0.81 6.51
C GLU A 54 7.54 1.02 6.31
N THR A 55 7.08 0.97 5.07
CA THR A 55 5.68 1.22 4.70
C THR A 55 4.78 0.09 5.16
N VAL A 56 5.18 -1.17 4.93
CA VAL A 56 4.47 -2.35 5.44
C VAL A 56 4.42 -2.30 6.97
N GLY A 57 5.51 -1.94 7.63
CA GLY A 57 5.55 -1.78 9.09
C GLY A 57 4.56 -0.73 9.62
N ARG A 58 4.44 0.43 8.95
CA ARG A 58 3.43 1.44 9.32
C ARG A 58 2.01 0.95 9.06
N LEU A 59 1.76 0.33 7.91
CA LEU A 59 0.43 -0.22 7.58
C LEU A 59 -0.02 -1.30 8.56
N ALA A 60 0.92 -2.11 9.07
CA ALA A 60 0.65 -3.08 10.13
C ALA A 60 0.16 -2.40 11.45
N GLY A 61 0.41 -1.11 11.65
CA GLY A 61 -0.14 -0.33 12.77
C GLY A 61 -1.46 0.39 12.47
N LEU A 62 -1.79 0.60 11.20
CA LEU A 62 -2.92 1.43 10.76
C LEU A 62 -4.12 0.61 10.28
N LEU A 63 -3.87 -0.58 9.74
CA LEU A 63 -4.89 -1.45 9.18
C LEU A 63 -5.48 -2.38 10.24
N ALA A 64 -6.70 -2.88 9.96
CA ALA A 64 -7.44 -3.79 10.81
C ALA A 64 -7.42 -5.21 10.24
N ALA A 65 -7.74 -6.20 11.08
CA ALA A 65 -7.91 -7.58 10.63
C ALA A 65 -8.98 -7.66 9.52
N GLY A 66 -8.67 -8.38 8.44
CA GLY A 66 -9.49 -8.45 7.23
C GLY A 66 -9.07 -7.48 6.13
N ASP A 67 -8.28 -6.45 6.43
CA ASP A 67 -7.66 -5.58 5.41
C ASP A 67 -6.56 -6.35 4.65
N THR A 68 -6.16 -5.83 3.49
CA THR A 68 -5.14 -6.44 2.63
C THR A 68 -4.11 -5.41 2.16
N VAL A 69 -2.83 -5.77 2.25
CA VAL A 69 -1.73 -5.07 1.57
C VAL A 69 -1.32 -5.86 0.34
N VAL A 70 -1.18 -5.18 -0.79
CA VAL A 70 -0.68 -5.74 -2.04
C VAL A 70 0.65 -5.08 -2.36
N ASP A 71 1.72 -5.84 -2.52
CA ASP A 71 2.99 -5.34 -3.05
C ASP A 71 3.05 -5.62 -4.56
N GLY A 72 2.89 -4.57 -5.36
CA GLY A 72 3.03 -4.64 -6.82
C GLY A 72 4.42 -4.24 -7.32
N GLY A 73 5.35 -3.94 -6.41
CA GLY A 73 6.73 -3.62 -6.72
C GLY A 73 7.54 -4.84 -7.16
N ASN A 74 8.84 -4.62 -7.36
CA ASN A 74 9.78 -5.70 -7.67
C ASN A 74 10.55 -6.13 -6.40
N ALA A 75 9.80 -6.48 -5.35
CA ALA A 75 10.36 -6.91 -4.09
C ALA A 75 11.10 -8.25 -4.20
N ASN A 76 12.09 -8.47 -3.34
CA ASN A 76 12.70 -9.79 -3.19
C ASN A 76 11.72 -10.69 -2.43
N TYR A 77 11.42 -11.87 -2.98
CA TYR A 77 10.46 -12.80 -2.38
C TYR A 77 10.77 -13.17 -0.91
N HIS A 78 12.04 -13.14 -0.49
CA HIS A 78 12.41 -13.34 0.91
C HIS A 78 11.86 -12.25 1.83
N ASP A 79 11.86 -11.00 1.37
CA ASP A 79 11.32 -9.86 2.09
C ASP A 79 9.79 -9.95 2.10
N SER A 80 9.16 -10.31 0.97
CA SER A 80 7.72 -10.56 0.85
C SER A 80 7.21 -11.59 1.87
N ILE A 81 7.97 -12.67 2.12
CA ILE A 81 7.62 -13.67 3.15
C ILE A 81 7.61 -13.03 4.55
N GLY A 82 8.60 -12.20 4.86
CA GLY A 82 8.67 -11.48 6.14
C GLY A 82 7.50 -10.52 6.33
N HIS A 83 7.13 -9.77 5.29
CA HIS A 83 5.96 -8.88 5.28
C HIS A 83 4.67 -9.65 5.50
N GLY A 84 4.50 -10.77 4.79
CA GLY A 84 3.36 -11.64 4.94
C GLY A 84 3.20 -12.17 6.36
N GLN A 85 4.30 -12.59 7.00
CA GLN A 85 4.28 -13.05 8.40
C GLN A 85 3.92 -11.94 9.37
N LEU A 86 4.49 -10.74 9.19
CA LEU A 86 4.21 -9.57 10.02
C LEU A 86 2.73 -9.17 9.98
N LEU A 87 2.14 -9.14 8.78
CA LEU A 87 0.74 -8.77 8.57
C LEU A 87 -0.22 -9.88 9.01
N ALA A 88 0.11 -11.14 8.73
CA ALA A 88 -0.69 -12.29 9.16
C ALA A 88 -0.82 -12.39 10.69
N ALA A 89 0.22 -12.02 11.45
CA ALA A 89 0.17 -11.96 12.91
C ALA A 89 -0.89 -10.99 13.46
N LYS A 90 -1.40 -10.09 12.61
CA LYS A 90 -2.45 -9.11 12.92
C LYS A 90 -3.78 -9.39 12.21
N GLY A 91 -3.87 -10.51 11.50
CA GLY A 91 -5.04 -10.85 10.68
C GLY A 91 -5.18 -10.00 9.41
N ILE A 92 -4.10 -9.36 8.95
CA ILE A 92 -4.07 -8.57 7.71
C ILE A 92 -3.54 -9.48 6.59
N GLY A 93 -4.22 -9.46 5.44
CA GLY A 93 -3.79 -10.16 4.25
C GLY A 93 -2.58 -9.50 3.59
N PHE A 94 -1.73 -10.30 2.96
CA PHE A 94 -0.62 -9.83 2.15
C PHE A 94 -0.61 -10.57 0.81
N VAL A 95 -0.45 -9.83 -0.29
CA VAL A 95 -0.34 -10.37 -1.64
C VAL A 95 0.92 -9.81 -2.29
N ASP A 96 1.85 -10.68 -2.66
CA ASP A 96 2.94 -10.34 -3.56
C ASP A 96 2.41 -10.47 -5.00
N ALA A 97 2.30 -9.34 -5.69
CA ALA A 97 1.67 -9.19 -7.00
C ALA A 97 2.64 -8.52 -7.98
N GLY A 98 3.83 -9.11 -8.18
CA GLY A 98 4.83 -8.60 -9.11
C GLY A 98 4.24 -8.23 -10.49
N VAL A 99 4.33 -6.95 -10.84
CA VAL A 99 3.79 -6.42 -12.10
C VAL A 99 4.90 -6.37 -13.16
N SER A 100 4.82 -7.23 -14.16
CA SER A 100 5.69 -7.17 -15.35
C SER A 100 4.96 -6.48 -16.50
N GLY A 101 5.42 -5.31 -16.94
CA GLY A 101 4.73 -4.59 -18.02
C GLY A 101 5.49 -3.41 -18.62
N GLY A 102 6.17 -2.60 -17.79
CA GLY A 102 6.88 -1.41 -18.25
C GLY A 102 5.94 -0.34 -18.79
#